data_AF-A0A1E3QN62-F1
#
_entry.id   AF-A0A1E3QN62-F1
#
_cell.length_a   1.000
_cell.length_b   1.000
_cell.length_c   1.000
_cell.angle_alpha   90.00
_cell.angle_beta   90.00
_cell.angle_gamma   90.00
#
_symmetry.space_group_name_H-M   'P 1'
#
loop_
_entity.id
_entity.type
_entity.pdbx_description
1 polymer ?
#
loop_
_entity_poly.entity_id
_entity_poly.type
_entity_poly.pdbx_seq_one_letter_code
_entity_poly.pdbx_strand_id
1 'polypeptide(L)'
;MTAVIPLQFSDLSPISFSHLIFSLQHVWLISHAITLLSVFGYVFVSLDSATHSSTLRSWYLTADLATIITYSVVIYRRHLVTTVRNLGSLSVATPGSTYPPVYRHTRIPLSEVLRSENAHLLAFGLLWLATPQNIIKLLPFACYSFLNLGHFLINECFSYSLLSAAIAPLLAYLEAPLLLGAAHTDIFIILILLKETVQNRSAFALFFYAFIWGLRLESSDASRSSLYSVLWAIDLFFNRRDVPVNVRESWVHVKTGITTLIPLALEETSGLDDGTLLDDDDISLHRLKR
;
A
#
# COMPACT_ATOMS: atom_id res chain seq x y z
N MET A 1 -27.03 13.09 -23.94
CA MET A 1 -27.77 11.92 -23.42
C MET A 1 -27.20 10.67 -24.08
N THR A 2 -26.16 10.10 -23.49
CA THR A 2 -25.61 8.79 -23.90
C THR A 2 -26.39 7.72 -23.17
N ALA A 3 -27.10 6.88 -23.93
CA ALA A 3 -27.74 5.70 -23.39
C ALA A 3 -26.65 4.76 -22.86
N VAL A 4 -26.48 4.73 -21.54
CA VAL A 4 -25.70 3.69 -20.87
C VAL A 4 -26.53 2.43 -21.02
N ILE A 5 -26.22 1.60 -22.01
CA ILE A 5 -26.78 0.26 -22.13
C ILE A 5 -26.32 -0.48 -20.86
N PRO A 6 -27.23 -0.82 -19.93
CA PRO A 6 -26.85 -1.62 -18.78
C PRO A 6 -26.48 -3.00 -19.33
N LEU A 7 -25.19 -3.36 -19.26
CA LEU A 7 -24.77 -4.74 -19.46
C LEU A 7 -25.60 -5.61 -18.50
N GLN A 8 -26.53 -6.39 -19.06
CA GLN A 8 -27.30 -7.37 -18.30
C GLN A 8 -26.35 -8.49 -17.89
N PHE A 9 -25.77 -8.37 -16.70
CA PHE A 9 -24.93 -9.41 -16.08
C PHE A 9 -25.69 -10.70 -15.74
N SER A 10 -27.01 -10.78 -16.02
CA SER A 10 -27.84 -11.98 -15.82
C SER A 10 -27.45 -13.17 -16.69
N ASP A 11 -26.68 -12.93 -17.76
CA ASP A 11 -26.41 -13.96 -18.77
C ASP A 11 -25.01 -14.59 -18.64
N LEU A 12 -24.20 -14.13 -17.68
CA LEU A 12 -22.89 -14.73 -17.40
C LEU A 12 -23.09 -16.05 -16.67
N SER A 13 -22.97 -17.16 -17.39
CA SER A 13 -22.94 -18.49 -16.80
C SER A 13 -21.84 -18.57 -15.72
N PRO A 14 -22.01 -19.35 -14.64
CA PRO A 14 -21.00 -19.49 -13.58
C PRO A 14 -19.62 -19.90 -14.11
N ILE A 15 -19.60 -20.64 -15.23
CA ILE A 15 -18.38 -21.01 -15.96
C ILE A 15 -17.68 -19.75 -16.50
N SER A 16 -18.40 -18.84 -17.16
CA SER A 16 -17.81 -17.60 -17.70
C SER A 16 -17.21 -16.69 -16.62
N PHE A 17 -17.82 -16.65 -15.43
CA PHE A 17 -17.31 -15.86 -14.31
C PHE A 17 -16.01 -16.43 -13.73
N SER A 18 -15.93 -17.76 -13.57
CA SER A 18 -14.70 -18.41 -13.13
C SER A 18 -13.52 -18.19 -14.09
N HIS A 19 -13.76 -18.26 -15.41
CA HIS A 19 -12.75 -17.94 -16.41
C HIS A 19 -12.28 -16.50 -16.32
N LEU A 20 -13.19 -15.54 -16.14
CA LEU A 20 -12.83 -14.13 -15.98
C LEU A 20 -11.93 -13.89 -14.76
N ILE A 21 -12.28 -14.46 -13.60
CA ILE A 21 -11.46 -14.33 -12.39
C ILE A 21 -10.06 -14.90 -12.63
N PHE A 22 -9.98 -16.08 -13.25
CA PHE A 22 -8.72 -16.73 -13.55
C PHE A 22 -7.86 -15.86 -14.48
N SER A 23 -8.45 -15.33 -15.56
CA SER A 23 -7.74 -14.42 -16.47
C SER A 23 -7.23 -13.16 -15.76
N LEU A 24 -8.04 -12.54 -14.91
CA LEU A 24 -7.62 -11.36 -14.12
C LEU A 24 -6.44 -11.70 -13.18
N GLN A 25 -6.45 -12.88 -12.57
CA GLN A 25 -5.36 -13.35 -11.71
C GLN A 25 -4.05 -13.54 -12.49
N HIS A 26 -4.11 -14.02 -13.73
CA HIS A 26 -2.92 -14.13 -14.59
C HIS A 26 -2.37 -12.77 -14.97
N VAL A 27 -3.24 -11.83 -15.36
CA VAL A 27 -2.83 -10.46 -15.68
C VAL A 27 -2.18 -9.80 -14.46
N TRP A 28 -2.79 -9.95 -13.28
CA TRP A 28 -2.26 -9.45 -12.01
C TRP A 28 -0.89 -10.04 -11.66
N LEU A 29 -0.72 -11.35 -11.85
CA LEU A 29 0.54 -12.04 -11.59
C LEU A 29 1.65 -11.53 -12.52
N ILE A 30 1.36 -11.51 -13.83
CA ILE A 30 2.30 -11.06 -14.86
C ILE A 30 2.67 -9.60 -14.64
N SER A 31 1.72 -8.73 -14.30
CA SER A 31 1.98 -7.31 -14.09
C SER A 31 2.86 -7.04 -12.86
N HIS A 32 2.68 -7.78 -11.75
CA HIS A 32 3.60 -7.70 -10.62
C HIS A 32 5.02 -8.18 -10.98
N ALA A 33 5.14 -9.29 -11.72
CA ALA A 33 6.43 -9.80 -12.17
C ALA A 33 7.14 -8.81 -13.11
N ILE A 34 6.43 -8.21 -14.07
CA ILE A 34 6.96 -7.17 -14.97
C ILE A 34 7.39 -5.94 -14.17
N THR A 35 6.62 -5.53 -13.15
CA THR A 35 6.98 -4.40 -12.29
C THR A 35 8.33 -4.63 -11.61
N LEU A 36 8.51 -5.79 -10.95
CA LEU A 36 9.77 -6.15 -10.31
C LEU A 36 10.92 -6.24 -11.31
N LEU A 37 10.74 -6.98 -12.39
CA LEU A 37 11.75 -7.13 -13.44
C LEU A 37 12.18 -5.78 -14.00
N SER A 38 11.23 -4.87 -14.20
CA SER A 38 11.51 -3.56 -14.78
C SER A 38 12.21 -2.61 -13.79
N VAL A 39 11.88 -2.69 -12.50
CA VAL A 39 12.61 -1.95 -11.46
C VAL A 39 14.05 -2.44 -11.34
N PHE A 40 14.27 -3.76 -11.28
CA PHE A 40 15.63 -4.32 -11.27
C PHE A 40 16.39 -4.01 -12.55
N GLY A 41 15.73 -4.11 -13.71
CA GLY A 41 16.30 -3.74 -15.01
C GLY A 41 16.69 -2.26 -15.06
N TYR A 42 15.84 -1.36 -14.54
CA TYR A 42 16.15 0.06 -14.42
C TYR A 42 17.40 0.29 -13.57
N VAL A 43 17.47 -0.33 -12.37
CA VAL A 43 18.63 -0.19 -11.48
C VAL A 43 19.89 -0.72 -12.14
N PHE A 44 19.85 -1.94 -12.70
CA PHE A 44 21.00 -2.55 -13.36
C PHE A 44 21.53 -1.68 -14.51
N VAL A 45 20.63 -1.20 -15.36
CA VAL A 45 20.98 -0.32 -16.48
C VAL A 45 21.48 1.05 -16.00
N SER A 46 20.97 1.58 -14.89
CA SER A 46 21.43 2.86 -14.34
C SER A 46 22.85 2.85 -13.79
N LEU A 47 23.38 1.66 -13.49
CA LEU A 47 24.77 1.48 -13.06
C LEU A 47 25.75 1.46 -14.24
N ASP A 48 25.27 1.28 -15.47
CA ASP A 48 26.10 1.32 -16.66
C ASP A 48 26.16 2.73 -17.26
N SER A 49 27.31 3.38 -17.11
CA SER A 49 27.59 4.72 -17.63
C SER A 49 27.46 4.84 -19.15
N ALA A 50 27.55 3.74 -19.90
CA ALA A 50 27.44 3.74 -21.36
C ALA A 50 25.99 3.68 -21.86
N THR A 51 25.01 3.45 -20.99
CA THR A 51 23.64 3.21 -21.45
C THR A 51 22.93 4.49 -21.93
N HIS A 52 22.27 4.38 -23.08
CA HIS A 52 21.38 5.39 -23.63
C HIS A 52 20.17 5.69 -22.72
N SER A 53 19.81 6.97 -22.62
CA SER A 53 18.65 7.46 -21.86
C SER A 53 17.31 6.84 -22.27
N SER A 54 17.18 6.38 -23.51
CA SER A 54 15.99 5.70 -24.03
C SER A 54 15.73 4.33 -23.36
N THR A 55 16.79 3.59 -23.03
CA THR A 55 16.68 2.28 -22.38
C THR A 55 16.20 2.43 -20.95
N LEU A 56 16.79 3.36 -20.19
CA LEU A 56 16.33 3.71 -18.83
C LEU A 56 14.87 4.14 -18.84
N ARG A 57 14.49 4.98 -19.81
CA ARG A 57 13.11 5.42 -19.97
C ARG A 57 12.16 4.27 -20.24
N SER A 58 12.57 3.28 -21.04
CA SER A 58 11.74 2.12 -21.36
C SER A 58 11.49 1.24 -20.14
N TRP A 59 12.52 0.95 -19.34
CA TRP A 59 12.37 0.21 -18.09
C TRP A 59 11.47 0.94 -17.09
N TYR A 60 11.67 2.25 -16.92
CA TYR A 60 10.84 3.06 -16.03
C TYR A 60 9.36 3.03 -16.43
N LEU A 61 9.07 3.32 -17.71
CA LEU A 61 7.70 3.35 -18.21
C LEU A 61 7.05 1.96 -18.16
N THR A 62 7.81 0.89 -18.40
CA THR A 62 7.30 -0.47 -18.30
C THR A 62 6.93 -0.81 -16.85
N ALA A 63 7.76 -0.44 -15.88
CA ALA A 63 7.45 -0.63 -14.45
C ALA A 63 6.18 0.14 -14.04
N ASP A 64 6.06 1.39 -14.47
CA ASP A 64 4.94 2.26 -14.12
C ASP A 64 3.62 1.79 -14.77
N LEU A 65 3.65 1.42 -16.05
CA LEU A 65 2.48 0.86 -16.74
C LEU A 65 2.04 -0.49 -16.13
N ALA A 66 2.99 -1.36 -15.81
CA ALA A 66 2.69 -2.64 -15.15
C ALA A 66 2.07 -2.43 -13.77
N THR A 67 2.51 -1.41 -13.04
CA THR A 67 1.92 -0.99 -11.76
C THR A 67 0.48 -0.49 -11.94
N ILE A 68 0.23 0.38 -12.92
CA ILE A 68 -1.11 0.88 -13.25
C ILE A 68 -2.05 -0.27 -13.59
N ILE A 69 -1.60 -1.21 -14.43
CA ILE A 69 -2.38 -2.41 -14.80
C ILE A 69 -2.70 -3.23 -13.55
N THR A 70 -1.72 -3.48 -12.69
CA THR A 70 -1.87 -4.26 -11.46
C THR A 70 -2.99 -3.71 -10.59
N TYR A 71 -2.91 -2.44 -10.21
CA TYR A 71 -3.87 -1.86 -9.27
C TYR A 71 -5.23 -1.61 -9.93
N SER A 72 -5.28 -1.36 -11.24
CA SER A 72 -6.53 -1.35 -12.00
C SER A 72 -7.24 -2.70 -11.93
N VAL A 73 -6.51 -3.81 -12.10
CA VAL A 73 -7.05 -5.17 -11.99
C VAL A 73 -7.53 -5.46 -10.57
N VAL A 74 -6.79 -5.06 -9.54
CA VAL A 74 -7.19 -5.26 -8.14
C VAL A 74 -8.50 -4.54 -7.82
N ILE A 75 -8.61 -3.27 -8.21
CA ILE A 75 -9.82 -2.46 -8.00
C ILE A 75 -11.00 -3.07 -8.77
N TYR A 76 -10.79 -3.43 -10.05
CA TYR A 76 -11.81 -4.04 -10.88
C TYR A 76 -12.31 -5.38 -10.30
N ARG A 77 -11.39 -6.25 -9.87
CA ARG A 77 -11.72 -7.53 -9.24
C ARG A 77 -12.53 -7.33 -7.95
N ARG A 78 -12.16 -6.37 -7.11
CA ARG A 78 -12.93 -6.03 -5.90
C ARG A 78 -14.36 -5.60 -6.23
N HIS A 79 -14.54 -4.76 -7.26
CA HIS A 79 -15.86 -4.35 -7.74
C HIS A 79 -16.69 -5.54 -8.24
N LEU A 80 -16.10 -6.44 -9.04
CA LEU A 80 -16.79 -7.64 -9.53
C LEU A 80 -17.23 -8.56 -8.40
N VAL A 81 -16.33 -8.90 -7.47
CA VAL A 81 -16.63 -9.79 -6.34
C VAL A 81 -17.74 -9.24 -5.47
N THR A 82 -17.72 -7.93 -5.18
CA THR A 82 -18.76 -7.26 -4.40
C THR A 82 -20.10 -7.33 -5.10
N THR A 83 -20.11 -7.07 -6.42
CA THR A 83 -21.33 -7.14 -7.23
C THR A 83 -21.94 -8.54 -7.21
N VAL A 84 -21.12 -9.59 -7.39
CA VAL A 84 -21.60 -10.98 -7.39
C VAL A 84 -22.07 -11.43 -6.01
N ARG A 85 -21.35 -11.09 -4.93
CA ARG A 85 -21.77 -11.44 -3.56
C ARG A 85 -23.15 -10.89 -3.22
N ASN A 86 -23.44 -9.66 -3.66
CA ASN A 86 -24.72 -9.02 -3.41
C ASN A 86 -25.84 -9.59 -4.28
N LEU A 87 -25.53 -10.08 -5.49
CA LEU A 87 -26.50 -10.84 -6.30
C LEU A 87 -26.81 -12.22 -5.69
N GLY A 88 -25.81 -12.90 -5.13
CA GLY A 88 -25.97 -14.19 -4.47
C GLY A 88 -26.70 -14.14 -3.13
N SER A 89 -26.59 -13.05 -2.36
CA SER A 89 -27.35 -12.90 -1.11
C SER A 89 -28.85 -12.64 -1.34
N LEU A 90 -29.23 -12.16 -2.53
CA LEU A 90 -30.63 -11.96 -2.93
C LEU A 90 -31.33 -13.26 -3.38
N SER A 91 -30.59 -14.34 -3.66
CA SER A 91 -31.16 -15.63 -4.08
C SER A 91 -31.54 -16.55 -2.92
N VAL A 92 -31.18 -16.20 -1.67
CA VAL A 92 -31.76 -16.81 -0.45
C VAL A 92 -33.13 -16.17 -0.18
N ALA A 93 -34.00 -16.22 -1.19
CA ALA A 93 -35.39 -15.84 -1.06
C ALA A 93 -36.08 -16.92 -0.21
N THR A 94 -36.66 -16.48 0.90
CA THR A 94 -37.50 -17.32 1.76
C THR A 94 -38.57 -17.98 0.89
N PRO A 95 -38.73 -19.31 0.93
CA PRO A 95 -39.74 -19.99 0.13
C PRO A 95 -41.13 -19.44 0.53
N GLY A 96 -41.76 -18.69 -0.36
CA GLY A 96 -43.06 -18.03 -0.13
C GLY A 96 -43.11 -16.52 -0.41
N SER A 97 -41.97 -15.85 -0.60
CA SER A 97 -41.95 -14.43 -1.00
C SER A 97 -42.42 -14.26 -2.45
N THR A 98 -43.64 -13.76 -2.65
CA THR A 98 -44.24 -13.46 -3.97
C THR A 98 -43.67 -12.19 -4.61
N TYR A 99 -42.76 -11.48 -3.93
CA TYR A 99 -42.14 -10.28 -4.47
C TYR A 99 -40.93 -10.64 -5.34
N PRO A 100 -40.81 -10.08 -6.55
CA PRO A 100 -39.63 -10.27 -7.37
C PRO A 100 -38.39 -9.77 -6.62
N PRO A 101 -37.24 -10.45 -6.74
CA PRO A 101 -36.01 -10.01 -6.11
C PRO A 101 -35.68 -8.60 -6.59
N VAL A 102 -35.74 -7.63 -5.68
CA VAL A 102 -35.34 -6.26 -5.98
C VAL A 102 -33.81 -6.26 -6.07
N TYR A 103 -33.29 -6.31 -7.30
CA TYR A 103 -31.87 -6.14 -7.59
C TYR A 103 -31.42 -4.75 -7.13
N ARG A 104 -30.97 -4.61 -5.88
CA ARG A 104 -30.31 -3.40 -5.43
C ARG A 104 -28.91 -3.39 -6.04
N HIS A 105 -28.71 -2.57 -7.07
CA HIS A 105 -27.37 -2.17 -7.49
C HIS A 105 -26.66 -1.53 -6.30
N THR A 106 -25.83 -2.30 -5.61
CA THR A 106 -24.94 -1.79 -4.58
C THR A 106 -23.87 -0.96 -5.27
N ARG A 107 -24.10 0.35 -5.31
CA ARG A 107 -23.08 1.32 -5.70
C ARG A 107 -22.03 1.31 -4.61
N ILE A 108 -20.79 0.93 -4.95
CA ILE A 108 -19.66 1.12 -4.03
C ILE A 108 -19.46 2.64 -3.90
N PRO A 109 -19.53 3.20 -2.70
CA PRO A 109 -19.38 4.63 -2.52
C PRO A 109 -17.97 5.05 -2.92
N LEU A 110 -17.84 6.21 -3.57
CA LEU A 110 -16.54 6.72 -4.02
C LEU A 110 -15.57 6.89 -2.84
N SER A 111 -16.07 7.21 -1.65
CA SER A 111 -15.27 7.30 -0.42
C SER A 111 -14.58 5.99 -0.05
N GLU A 112 -15.21 4.84 -0.28
CA GLU A 112 -14.59 3.54 -0.01
C GLU A 112 -13.46 3.23 -1.01
N VAL A 113 -13.66 3.60 -2.28
CA VAL A 113 -12.59 3.48 -3.30
C VAL A 113 -11.45 4.42 -2.97
N LEU A 114 -11.75 5.68 -2.63
CA LEU A 114 -10.76 6.68 -2.27
C LEU A 114 -10.02 6.38 -0.96
N ARG A 115 -10.56 5.55 -0.07
CA ARG A 115 -9.87 5.11 1.16
C ARG A 115 -9.02 3.85 0.94
N SER A 116 -9.15 3.20 -0.22
CA SER A 116 -8.41 1.98 -0.53
C SER A 116 -6.96 2.27 -0.88
N GLU A 117 -6.01 1.62 -0.21
CA GLU A 117 -4.58 1.74 -0.53
C GLU A 117 -4.26 1.45 -2.01
N ASN A 118 -4.89 0.43 -2.60
CA ASN A 118 -4.74 0.12 -4.03
C ASN A 118 -5.16 1.29 -4.95
N ALA A 119 -6.15 2.10 -4.56
CA ALA A 119 -6.57 3.26 -5.33
C ALA A 119 -5.55 4.40 -5.20
N HIS A 120 -4.96 4.58 -4.01
CA HIS A 120 -3.84 5.51 -3.82
C HIS A 120 -2.65 5.12 -4.70
N LEU A 121 -2.28 3.84 -4.72
CA LEU A 121 -1.16 3.33 -5.52
C LEU A 121 -1.42 3.47 -7.03
N LEU A 122 -2.66 3.23 -7.49
CA LEU A 122 -3.06 3.52 -8.87
C LEU A 122 -2.94 5.01 -9.20
N ALA A 123 -3.43 5.88 -8.32
CA ALA A 123 -3.37 7.32 -8.53
C ALA A 123 -1.92 7.83 -8.57
N PHE A 124 -1.02 7.27 -7.76
CA PHE A 124 0.42 7.55 -7.85
C PHE A 124 1.01 7.09 -9.18
N GLY A 125 0.72 5.86 -9.65
CA GLY A 125 1.19 5.40 -10.97
C GLY A 125 0.74 6.32 -12.10
N LEU A 126 -0.55 6.72 -12.11
CA LEU A 126 -1.06 7.68 -13.09
C LEU A 126 -0.37 9.05 -12.99
N LEU A 127 -0.03 9.49 -11.79
CA LEU A 127 0.71 10.74 -11.57
C LEU A 127 2.13 10.65 -12.13
N TRP A 128 2.80 9.50 -12.01
CA TRP A 128 4.18 9.32 -12.46
C TRP A 128 4.35 9.41 -13.96
N LEU A 129 3.34 9.01 -14.74
CA LEU A 129 3.30 9.25 -16.18
C LEU A 129 3.44 10.74 -16.56
N ALA A 130 3.05 11.65 -15.67
CA ALA A 130 3.11 13.10 -15.89
C ALA A 130 4.34 13.78 -15.25
N THR A 131 5.23 13.04 -14.58
CA THR A 131 6.39 13.62 -13.89
C THR A 131 7.73 13.10 -14.44
N PRO A 132 8.84 13.81 -14.21
CA PRO A 132 10.18 13.31 -14.52
C PRO A 132 10.48 11.96 -13.87
N GLN A 133 11.27 11.14 -14.55
CA GLN A 133 11.59 9.79 -14.11
C GLN A 133 12.50 9.81 -12.89
N ASN A 134 12.18 8.99 -11.88
CA ASN A 134 13.01 8.83 -10.70
C ASN A 134 12.78 7.45 -10.07
N ILE A 135 13.84 6.67 -9.86
CA ILE A 135 13.75 5.32 -9.30
C ILE A 135 13.07 5.28 -7.93
N ILE A 136 13.23 6.32 -7.11
CA ILE A 136 12.64 6.40 -5.77
C ILE A 136 11.11 6.36 -5.86
N LYS A 137 10.52 6.89 -6.93
CA LYS A 137 9.06 6.84 -7.18
C LYS A 137 8.54 5.41 -7.43
N LEU A 138 9.40 4.49 -7.87
CA LEU A 138 9.05 3.10 -8.17
C LEU A 138 9.26 2.14 -6.98
N LEU A 139 10.08 2.52 -6.01
CA LEU A 139 10.43 1.66 -4.88
C LEU A 139 9.21 1.18 -4.07
N PRO A 140 8.21 2.03 -3.73
CA PRO A 140 7.01 1.54 -3.04
C PRO A 140 6.32 0.42 -3.83
N PHE A 141 6.16 0.58 -5.14
CA PHE A 141 5.52 -0.43 -5.98
C PHE A 141 6.32 -1.73 -6.07
N ALA A 142 7.65 -1.65 -6.05
CA ALA A 142 8.51 -2.82 -5.99
C ALA A 142 8.31 -3.58 -4.67
N CYS A 143 8.27 -2.89 -3.52
CA CYS A 143 7.99 -3.49 -2.22
C CYS A 143 6.63 -4.19 -2.19
N TYR A 144 5.55 -3.50 -2.60
CA TYR A 144 4.22 -4.09 -2.67
C TYR A 144 4.16 -5.27 -3.64
N SER A 145 4.81 -5.17 -4.80
CA SER A 145 4.84 -6.26 -5.78
C SER A 145 5.58 -7.48 -5.26
N PHE A 146 6.69 -7.28 -4.55
CA PHE A 146 7.46 -8.35 -3.93
C PHE A 146 6.63 -9.08 -2.87
N LEU A 147 5.98 -8.36 -1.97
CA LEU A 147 5.14 -8.94 -0.92
C LEU A 147 3.93 -9.68 -1.52
N ASN A 148 3.20 -9.04 -2.43
CA ASN A 148 2.03 -9.64 -3.07
C ASN A 148 2.38 -10.91 -3.85
N LEU A 149 3.47 -10.87 -4.63
CA LEU A 149 3.93 -12.04 -5.37
C LEU A 149 4.40 -13.14 -4.41
N GLY A 150 5.12 -12.78 -3.35
CA GLY A 150 5.56 -13.72 -2.31
C GLY A 150 4.38 -14.45 -1.67
N HIS A 151 3.37 -13.70 -1.19
CA HIS A 151 2.17 -14.29 -0.58
C HIS A 151 1.42 -15.17 -1.57
N PHE A 152 1.32 -14.74 -2.83
CA PHE A 152 0.68 -15.54 -3.87
C PHE A 152 1.40 -16.86 -4.12
N LEU A 153 2.74 -16.84 -4.26
CA LEU A 153 3.51 -18.06 -4.48
C LEU A 153 3.36 -19.04 -3.31
N ILE A 154 3.41 -18.53 -2.08
CA ILE A 154 3.32 -19.34 -0.86
C ILE A 154 1.92 -19.94 -0.68
N ASN A 155 0.88 -19.11 -0.79
CA ASN A 155 -0.48 -19.48 -0.43
C ASN A 155 -1.25 -20.16 -1.58
N GLU A 156 -0.97 -19.81 -2.84
CA GLU A 156 -1.75 -20.27 -3.99
C GLU A 156 -0.96 -21.26 -4.86
N CYS A 157 0.29 -20.94 -5.24
CA CYS A 157 1.06 -21.82 -6.14
C CYS A 157 1.64 -23.03 -5.43
N PHE A 158 2.10 -22.87 -4.18
CA PHE A 158 2.91 -23.86 -3.48
C PHE A 158 2.40 -24.20 -2.09
N SER A 159 1.07 -24.11 -1.88
CA SER A 159 0.40 -24.28 -0.58
C SER A 159 0.75 -25.54 0.20
N TYR A 160 1.10 -26.63 -0.49
CA TYR A 160 1.45 -27.93 0.12
C TYR A 160 2.95 -28.27 0.09
N SER A 161 3.79 -27.36 -0.41
CA SER A 161 5.23 -27.64 -0.53
C SER A 161 5.98 -27.35 0.77
N LEU A 162 7.00 -28.16 1.08
CA LEU A 162 7.93 -27.91 2.19
C LEU A 162 8.68 -26.58 2.02
N LEU A 163 8.93 -26.16 0.77
CA LEU A 163 9.57 -24.89 0.46
C LEU A 163 8.69 -23.71 0.89
N SER A 164 7.39 -23.75 0.61
CA SER A 164 6.43 -22.72 1.04
C SER A 164 6.37 -22.60 2.56
N ALA A 165 6.31 -23.74 3.27
CA ALA A 165 6.35 -23.77 4.73
C ALA A 165 7.64 -23.15 5.31
N ALA A 166 8.78 -23.33 4.62
CA ALA A 166 10.06 -22.74 5.03
C ALA A 166 10.16 -21.23 4.74
N ILE A 167 9.57 -20.74 3.64
CA ILE A 167 9.65 -19.33 3.22
C ILE A 167 8.60 -18.46 3.94
N ALA A 168 7.43 -19.01 4.29
CA ALA A 168 6.35 -18.29 4.96
C ALA A 168 6.80 -17.43 6.16
N PRO A 169 7.54 -17.95 7.16
CA PRO A 169 8.00 -17.14 8.29
C PRO A 169 8.96 -16.02 7.88
N LEU A 170 9.81 -16.25 6.86
CA LEU A 170 10.71 -15.23 6.34
C LEU A 170 9.92 -14.10 5.68
N LEU A 171 8.90 -14.42 4.86
CA LEU A 171 8.08 -13.39 4.22
C LEU A 171 7.30 -12.57 5.27
N ALA A 172 6.72 -13.23 6.27
CA ALA A 172 6.02 -12.57 7.37
C ALA A 172 6.97 -11.63 8.16
N TYR A 173 8.21 -12.06 8.39
CA TYR A 173 9.24 -11.21 9.02
C TYR A 173 9.61 -9.99 8.15
N LEU A 174 9.64 -10.15 6.82
CA LEU A 174 9.99 -9.07 5.89
C LEU A 174 8.84 -8.09 5.61
N GLU A 175 7.60 -8.47 5.87
CA GLU A 175 6.41 -7.68 5.54
C GLU A 175 6.43 -6.29 6.21
N ALA A 176 6.47 -6.25 7.54
CA ALA A 176 6.48 -5.00 8.30
C ALA A 176 7.64 -4.05 7.92
N PRO A 177 8.92 -4.48 7.88
CA PRO A 177 10.01 -3.58 7.51
C PRO A 177 9.95 -3.12 6.05
N LEU A 178 9.46 -3.95 5.11
CA LEU A 178 9.30 -3.52 3.72
C LEU A 178 8.16 -2.50 3.55
N LEU A 179 7.04 -2.69 4.24
CA LEU A 179 5.93 -1.73 4.25
C LEU A 179 6.35 -0.40 4.89
N LEU A 180 7.07 -0.45 6.01
CA LEU A 180 7.60 0.74 6.66
C LEU A 180 8.65 1.45 5.78
N GLY A 181 9.53 0.69 5.10
CA GLY A 181 10.50 1.22 4.14
C GLY A 181 9.83 1.89 2.93
N ALA A 182 8.77 1.29 2.40
CA ALA A 182 7.95 1.88 1.34
C ALA A 182 7.30 3.19 1.82
N ALA A 183 6.77 3.22 3.06
CA ALA A 183 6.20 4.43 3.65
C ALA A 183 7.24 5.56 3.88
N HIS A 184 8.47 5.23 4.30
CA HIS A 184 9.55 6.22 4.36
C HIS A 184 9.91 6.76 2.98
N THR A 185 9.87 5.90 1.97
CA THR A 185 10.12 6.31 0.60
C THR A 185 9.10 7.34 0.12
N ASP A 186 7.83 7.24 0.55
CA ASP A 186 6.81 8.25 0.24
C ASP A 186 7.19 9.65 0.74
N ILE A 187 7.86 9.76 1.89
CA ILE A 187 8.33 11.04 2.45
C ILE A 187 9.49 11.59 1.60
N PHE A 188 10.42 10.75 1.17
CA PHE A 188 11.49 11.17 0.25
C PHE A 188 10.93 11.64 -1.09
N ILE A 189 9.86 11.03 -1.59
CA ILE A 189 9.18 11.46 -2.80
C ILE A 189 8.63 12.89 -2.67
N ILE A 190 8.15 13.32 -1.49
CA ILE A 190 7.73 14.71 -1.27
C ILE A 190 8.90 15.67 -1.52
N LEU A 191 10.10 15.34 -1.04
CA LEU A 191 11.30 16.17 -1.23
C LEU A 191 11.71 16.23 -2.71
N ILE A 192 11.59 15.11 -3.43
CA ILE A 192 11.85 15.04 -4.87
C ILE A 192 10.86 15.92 -5.63
N LEU A 193 9.57 15.82 -5.31
CA LEU A 193 8.52 16.61 -5.95
C LEU A 193 8.63 18.10 -5.62
N LEU A 194 9.11 18.47 -4.42
CA LEU A 194 9.41 19.85 -4.09
C LEU A 194 10.53 20.41 -4.99
N LYS A 195 11.61 19.64 -5.17
CA LYS A 195 12.69 20.00 -6.10
C LYS A 195 12.17 20.13 -7.54
N GLU A 196 11.38 19.15 -8.01
CA GLU A 196 10.78 19.17 -9.36
C GLU A 196 9.82 20.36 -9.55
N THR A 197 9.09 20.74 -8.49
CA THR A 197 8.19 21.91 -8.50
C THR A 197 8.96 23.20 -8.76
N VAL A 198 10.10 23.38 -8.09
CA VAL A 198 10.97 24.56 -8.30
C VAL A 198 11.55 24.56 -9.70
N GLN A 199 11.99 23.40 -10.20
CA GLN A 199 12.60 23.27 -11.53
C GLN A 199 11.60 23.51 -12.66
N ASN A 200 10.41 22.92 -12.58
CA ASN A 200 9.39 22.97 -13.63
C ASN A 200 8.43 24.17 -13.47
N ARG A 201 8.56 24.95 -12.38
CA ARG A 201 7.66 26.05 -12.00
C ARG A 201 6.18 25.62 -11.96
N SER A 202 5.92 24.38 -11.56
CA SER A 202 4.57 23.81 -11.46
C SER A 202 4.44 22.97 -10.20
N ALA A 203 3.54 23.39 -9.30
CA ALA A 203 3.26 22.67 -8.06
C ALA A 203 2.18 21.58 -8.22
N PHE A 204 1.70 21.34 -9.45
CA PHE A 204 0.59 20.43 -9.71
C PHE A 204 0.85 19.02 -9.17
N ALA A 205 2.01 18.43 -9.50
CA ALA A 205 2.33 17.08 -9.08
C ALA A 205 2.50 16.96 -7.55
N LEU A 206 3.15 17.95 -6.93
CA LEU A 206 3.30 18.00 -5.47
C LEU A 206 1.95 18.10 -4.76
N PHE A 207 1.04 18.95 -5.25
CA PHE A 207 -0.29 19.11 -4.68
C PHE A 207 -1.09 17.81 -4.75
N PHE A 208 -1.19 17.19 -5.93
CA PHE A 208 -1.92 15.92 -6.08
C PHE A 208 -1.30 14.80 -5.26
N TYR A 209 0.03 14.70 -5.24
CA TYR A 209 0.72 13.73 -4.42
C TYR A 209 0.44 13.93 -2.93
N ALA A 210 0.59 15.15 -2.41
CA ALA A 210 0.34 15.47 -1.01
C ALA A 210 -1.11 15.20 -0.60
N PHE A 211 -2.07 15.48 -1.49
CA PHE A 211 -3.48 15.16 -1.27
C PHE A 211 -3.71 13.64 -1.15
N ILE A 212 -3.22 12.85 -2.11
CA ILE A 212 -3.38 11.38 -2.08
C ILE A 212 -2.61 10.77 -0.89
N TRP A 213 -1.41 11.26 -0.59
CA TRP A 213 -0.62 10.83 0.56
C TRP A 213 -1.31 11.17 1.89
N GLY A 214 -1.99 12.32 1.97
CA GLY A 214 -2.85 12.67 3.11
C GLY A 214 -3.99 11.68 3.33
N LEU A 215 -4.68 11.27 2.25
CA LEU A 215 -5.69 10.21 2.33
C LEU A 215 -5.09 8.86 2.76
N ARG A 216 -3.89 8.55 2.26
CA ARG A 216 -3.16 7.32 2.61
C ARG A 216 -2.74 7.30 4.08
N LEU A 217 -2.37 8.43 4.67
CA LEU A 217 -2.08 8.54 6.09
C LEU A 217 -3.29 8.17 6.97
N GLU A 218 -4.51 8.44 6.52
CA GLU A 218 -5.71 8.01 7.24
C GLU A 218 -5.93 6.49 7.14
N SER A 219 -5.59 5.88 6.00
CA SER A 219 -5.87 4.47 5.72
C SER A 219 -4.75 3.50 6.12
N SER A 220 -3.50 3.98 6.26
CA SER A 220 -2.30 3.13 6.31
C SER A 220 -1.49 3.33 7.58
N ASP A 221 -1.40 2.28 8.39
CA ASP A 221 -0.66 2.28 9.66
C ASP A 221 0.84 2.49 9.44
N ALA A 222 1.40 1.85 8.40
CA ALA A 222 2.80 2.00 8.03
C ALA A 222 3.15 3.46 7.68
N SER A 223 2.27 4.18 6.97
CA SER A 223 2.45 5.60 6.66
C SER A 223 2.43 6.47 7.92
N ARG A 224 1.53 6.19 8.87
CA ARG A 224 1.46 6.89 10.16
C ARG A 224 2.72 6.64 11.00
N SER A 225 3.14 5.39 11.10
CA SER A 225 4.36 5.00 11.82
C SER A 225 5.63 5.61 11.21
N SER A 226 5.70 5.71 9.89
CA SER A 226 6.80 6.36 9.19
C SER A 226 6.85 7.87 9.46
N LEU A 227 5.70 8.54 9.40
CA LEU A 227 5.59 9.96 9.75
C LEU A 227 5.99 10.21 11.22
N TYR A 228 5.50 9.38 12.14
CA TYR A 228 5.86 9.46 13.55
C TYR A 228 7.38 9.29 13.76
N SER A 229 8.00 8.32 13.10
CA SER A 229 9.45 8.07 13.19
C SER A 229 10.26 9.28 12.71
N VAL A 230 9.82 9.94 11.63
CA VAL A 230 10.44 11.18 11.15
C VAL A 230 10.24 12.33 12.13
N LEU A 231 9.03 12.52 12.66
CA LEU A 231 8.75 13.55 13.66
C LEU A 231 9.58 13.34 14.93
N TRP A 232 9.74 12.10 15.38
CA TRP A 232 10.56 11.73 16.52
C TRP A 232 12.05 12.02 16.27
N ALA A 233 12.57 11.69 15.09
CA ALA A 233 13.95 12.02 14.73
C ALA A 233 14.19 13.54 14.71
N ILE A 234 13.23 14.31 14.23
CA ILE A 234 13.28 15.79 14.26
C ILE A 234 13.22 16.29 15.70
N ASP A 235 12.39 15.68 16.56
CA ASP A 235 12.29 16.02 17.97
C ASP A 235 13.62 15.83 18.71
N LEU A 236 14.31 14.73 18.45
CA LEU A 236 15.65 14.48 18.99
C LEU A 236 16.66 15.55 18.58
N PHE A 237 16.53 16.08 17.35
CA PHE A 237 17.38 17.17 16.88
C PHE A 237 17.10 18.47 17.64
N PHE A 238 15.83 18.87 17.78
CA PHE A 238 15.45 20.11 18.46
C PHE A 238 15.61 20.06 19.98
N ASN A 239 15.65 18.88 20.59
CA ASN A 239 15.87 18.70 22.03
C ASN A 239 17.35 18.75 22.45
N ARG A 240 18.29 18.95 21.51
CA ARG A 240 19.71 19.15 21.83
C ARG A 240 19.92 20.43 22.65
N ARG A 241 20.90 20.41 23.56
CA ARG A 241 21.22 21.54 24.44
C ARG A 241 21.63 22.81 23.67
N ASP A 242 22.20 22.64 22.49
CA ASP A 242 22.72 23.75 21.66
C ASP A 242 21.64 24.50 20.89
N VAL A 243 20.39 24.00 20.86
CA VAL A 243 19.30 24.63 20.12
C VAL A 243 18.65 25.74 20.96
N PRO A 244 18.55 26.99 20.45
CA PRO A 244 17.94 28.11 21.16
C PRO A 244 16.51 27.81 21.60
N VAL A 245 16.12 28.31 22.78
CA VAL A 245 14.80 28.05 23.40
C VAL A 245 13.65 28.46 22.46
N ASN A 246 13.74 29.62 21.82
CA ASN A 246 12.71 30.12 20.90
C ASN A 246 12.46 29.16 19.71
N VAL A 247 13.51 28.52 19.20
CA VAL A 247 13.41 27.56 18.08
C VAL A 247 12.73 26.27 18.55
N ARG A 248 13.05 25.82 19.76
CA ARG A 248 12.43 24.65 20.38
C ARG A 248 10.94 24.87 20.66
N GLU A 249 10.57 26.02 21.20
CA GLU A 249 9.16 26.40 21.42
C GLU A 249 8.39 26.47 20.10
N SER A 250 8.98 27.06 19.06
CA SER A 250 8.40 27.09 17.72
C SER A 250 8.18 25.68 17.16
N TRP A 251 9.14 24.78 17.35
CA TRP A 251 8.99 23.37 16.97
C TRP A 251 7.85 22.67 17.73
N VAL A 252 7.73 22.89 19.04
CA VAL A 252 6.63 22.32 19.84
C VAL A 252 5.27 22.76 19.31
N HIS A 253 5.11 24.03 18.90
CA HIS A 253 3.88 24.51 18.28
C HIS A 253 3.59 23.82 16.94
N VAL A 254 4.60 23.67 16.07
CA VAL A 254 4.46 22.97 14.79
C VAL A 254 4.09 21.50 15.01
N LYS A 255 4.79 20.81 15.91
CA LYS A 255 4.53 19.41 16.27
C LYS A 255 3.10 19.23 16.76
N THR A 256 2.64 20.11 17.66
CA THR A 256 1.26 20.10 18.19
C THR A 256 0.24 20.31 17.08
N GLY A 257 0.51 21.19 16.11
CA GLY A 257 -0.35 21.37 14.94
C GLY A 257 -0.44 20.12 14.07
N ILE A 258 0.67 19.41 13.86
CA ILE A 258 0.69 18.18 13.07
C ILE A 258 -0.05 17.05 13.81
N THR A 259 0.21 16.86 15.10
CA THR A 259 -0.40 15.78 15.90
C THR A 259 -1.89 15.99 16.16
N THR A 260 -2.38 17.23 16.09
CA THR A 260 -3.82 17.53 16.18
C THR A 260 -4.55 17.25 14.87
N LEU A 261 -3.91 17.46 13.73
CA LEU A 261 -4.49 17.16 12.41
C LEU A 261 -4.48 15.67 12.08
N ILE A 262 -3.43 14.95 12.49
CA ILE A 262 -3.28 13.52 12.24
C ILE A 262 -3.19 12.84 13.59
N PRO A 263 -4.24 12.10 14.03
CA PRO A 263 -4.16 11.33 15.26
C PRO A 263 -3.13 10.22 15.07
N LEU A 264 -1.91 10.52 15.49
CA LEU A 264 -0.83 9.54 15.64
C LEU A 264 -1.16 8.74 16.89
N ALA A 265 -2.17 7.87 16.78
CA ALA A 265 -2.42 6.84 17.78
C ALA A 265 -1.19 5.94 17.78
N LEU A 266 -0.25 6.22 18.68
CA LEU A 266 0.60 5.18 19.22
C LEU A 266 -0.36 4.22 19.90
N GLU A 267 -0.73 3.14 19.22
CA GLU A 267 -0.90 1.90 19.98
C GLU A 267 0.43 1.75 20.70
N GLU A 268 0.43 2.10 21.99
CA GLU A 268 1.53 1.83 22.87
C GLU A 268 1.92 0.38 22.60
N THR A 269 3.13 0.16 22.08
CA THR A 269 3.85 -1.09 22.28
C THR A 269 4.16 -1.20 23.78
N SER A 270 3.12 -1.21 24.62
CA SER A 270 3.10 -1.50 26.05
C SER A 270 3.25 -2.99 26.32
N GLY A 271 3.64 -3.78 25.31
CA GLY A 271 3.92 -5.21 25.45
C GLY A 271 5.41 -5.57 25.55
N LEU A 272 6.34 -4.62 25.56
CA LEU A 272 7.78 -4.94 25.49
C LEU A 272 8.71 -4.27 26.51
N ASP A 273 8.23 -3.50 27.50
CA ASP A 273 9.16 -2.82 28.41
C ASP A 273 8.73 -2.67 29.88
N ASP A 274 7.91 -3.59 30.43
CA ASP A 274 7.57 -3.52 31.87
C ASP A 274 7.53 -4.88 32.61
N GLY A 275 8.37 -5.85 32.22
CA GLY A 275 8.22 -7.22 32.75
C GLY A 275 9.45 -8.10 32.97
N THR A 276 10.68 -7.62 32.78
CA THR A 276 11.89 -8.40 33.12
C THR A 276 13.02 -7.51 33.65
N LEU A 277 12.74 -6.75 34.71
CA LEU A 277 13.69 -6.68 35.82
C LEU A 277 13.35 -7.88 36.71
N LEU A 278 14.06 -8.98 36.47
CA LEU A 278 14.10 -10.11 37.40
C LEU A 278 14.65 -9.57 38.72
N ASP A 279 13.76 -9.38 39.69
CA ASP A 279 14.12 -9.42 41.10
C ASP A 279 14.73 -10.81 41.35
N ASP A 280 16.03 -10.83 41.59
CA ASP A 280 16.87 -12.01 41.78
C ASP A 280 16.71 -12.64 43.19
N ASP A 281 15.63 -12.34 43.92
CA ASP A 281 15.55 -12.64 45.36
C ASP A 281 14.48 -13.67 45.78
N ASP A 282 13.69 -14.27 44.88
CA ASP A 282 12.58 -15.16 45.30
C ASP A 282 12.56 -16.57 44.68
N ILE A 283 13.72 -17.13 44.33
CA ILE A 283 13.88 -18.58 44.11
C ILE A 283 14.41 -19.23 45.40
N SER A 284 13.63 -19.13 46.47
CA SER A 284 13.97 -19.87 47.70
C SER A 284 12.79 -20.40 48.50
N LEU A 285 11.56 -20.53 47.97
CA LEU A 285 10.51 -21.28 48.69
C LEU A 285 9.37 -21.71 47.76
N HIS A 286 9.51 -22.86 47.10
CA HIS A 286 8.43 -23.86 46.94
C HIS A 286 8.93 -25.13 46.22
N ARG A 287 9.92 -25.80 46.83
CA ARG A 287 9.81 -27.26 46.96
C ARG A 287 8.83 -27.52 48.10
N LEU A 288 7.72 -28.18 47.79
CA LEU A 288 6.89 -29.05 48.65
C LEU A 288 5.40 -28.87 48.32
N LYS A 289 4.87 -29.71 47.42
CA LYS A 289 3.85 -30.74 47.72
C LYS A 289 3.21 -31.28 46.43
N ARG A 290 3.37 -32.61 46.28
CA ARG A 290 2.70 -33.57 45.39
C ARG A 290 3.05 -33.56 43.92
#